data_AF-A0A839ZH50-F1
#
_entry.id   AF-A0A839ZH50-F1
#
_cell.length_a   1.000
_cell.length_b   1.000
_cell.length_c   1.000
_cell.angle_alpha   90.00
_cell.angle_beta   90.00
_cell.angle_gamma   90.00
#
_symmetry.space_group_name_H-M   'P 1'
#
loop_
_entity.id
_entity.type
_entity.pdbx_description
1 polymer ?
#
loop_
_entity_poly.entity_id
_entity_poly.type
_entity_poly.pdbx_seq_one_letter_code
_entity_poly.pdbx_strand_id
1 'polypeptide(L)'
;MIESAPESLEKHAPEPAAPAPAAGQPVVTPPAETEAALPAHLERLVDRARDYVDAASSANTRRAYASDWAHFSGWCRRQGLEILPPSPQLVGLYITACASGAAIPGGRPNAVATIERRLSAITWNYTQRGTPLDRRDRHIATVLAGIRNTHAAPPRQKEAVLPEDLIAMLETLDRGSLRGLRDRAMLLLGFAGGLRRSEIVGLDVGRDQTQDGRGWIEILDKGLLVTLRGKTGWREVEIGRGSADATCPVVAVQTWLKLARIGHGPLFRRVTGQGKDVGAERLNDREVARLVKRTALAAGVRGDLSEGERAMKFAGHSLRAGLASSAEVDERHVQKQLGHASAEMTRRYQRRRDRFRVNLTKAAGL
;
A
#
# COMPACT_ATOMS: atom_id res chain seq x y z
N MET A 1 -53.77 -49.76 26.89
CA MET A 1 -52.33 -49.51 26.67
C MET A 1 -52.24 -48.51 25.54
N ILE A 2 -51.74 -47.32 25.87
CA ILE A 2 -51.38 -46.18 25.01
C ILE A 2 -52.55 -45.35 24.44
N GLU A 3 -52.72 -44.18 25.07
CA GLU A 3 -53.53 -43.02 24.68
C GLU A 3 -53.12 -42.47 23.31
N SER A 4 -54.11 -42.14 22.47
CA SER A 4 -53.95 -41.28 21.30
C SER A 4 -54.75 -39.99 21.53
N ALA A 5 -54.07 -38.98 22.08
CA ALA A 5 -54.59 -37.61 22.21
C ALA A 5 -54.41 -36.82 20.91
N PRO A 6 -55.22 -35.77 20.67
CA PRO A 6 -55.34 -35.06 19.40
C PRO A 6 -54.54 -33.74 19.35
N GLU A 7 -54.45 -33.19 18.14
CA GLU A 7 -54.19 -31.78 17.77
C GLU A 7 -53.15 -30.96 18.55
N SER A 8 -52.05 -30.60 17.88
CA SER A 8 -51.43 -29.30 18.09
C SER A 8 -50.91 -28.70 16.77
N LEU A 9 -51.58 -27.63 16.37
CA LEU A 9 -51.13 -26.63 15.40
C LEU A 9 -49.78 -26.05 15.84
N GLU A 10 -48.69 -26.48 15.22
CA GLU A 10 -47.40 -25.81 15.37
C GLU A 10 -47.31 -24.58 14.47
N LYS A 11 -47.26 -23.44 15.17
CA LYS A 11 -46.97 -22.08 14.72
C LYS A 11 -45.82 -22.04 13.72
N HIS A 12 -46.11 -21.58 12.50
CA HIS A 12 -45.11 -21.02 11.59
C HIS A 12 -44.44 -19.81 12.26
N ALA A 13 -43.22 -20.00 12.78
CA ALA A 13 -42.31 -18.91 13.09
C ALA A 13 -41.66 -18.43 11.77
N PRO A 14 -41.60 -17.12 11.50
CA PRO A 14 -40.98 -16.63 10.28
C PRO A 14 -39.45 -16.82 10.36
N GLU A 15 -38.93 -17.41 9.30
CA GLU A 15 -37.51 -17.55 8.97
C GLU A 15 -36.79 -16.18 9.04
N PRO A 16 -35.59 -16.07 9.65
CA PRO A 16 -34.87 -14.81 9.71
C PRO A 16 -34.39 -14.42 8.31
N ALA A 17 -34.99 -13.34 7.79
CA ALA A 17 -34.64 -12.75 6.51
C ALA A 17 -33.12 -12.49 6.40
N ALA A 18 -32.55 -12.94 5.29
CA ALA A 18 -31.18 -12.71 4.89
C ALA A 18 -30.82 -11.20 4.94
N PRO A 19 -29.59 -10.83 5.34
CA PRO A 19 -29.18 -9.44 5.37
C PRO A 19 -29.19 -8.86 3.95
N ALA A 20 -29.99 -7.81 3.77
CA ALA A 20 -30.10 -7.02 2.55
C ALA A 20 -28.71 -6.54 2.07
N PRO A 21 -28.48 -6.45 0.75
CA PRO A 21 -27.20 -6.02 0.21
C PRO A 21 -26.88 -4.60 0.67
N ALA A 22 -25.65 -4.42 1.13
CA ALA A 22 -25.10 -3.16 1.59
C ALA A 22 -25.39 -2.04 0.58
N ALA A 23 -25.97 -0.95 1.09
CA ALA A 23 -26.33 0.24 0.34
C ALA A 23 -25.22 0.66 -0.62
N GLY A 24 -25.63 0.84 -1.88
CA GLY A 24 -24.81 1.23 -3.00
C GLY A 24 -24.01 2.51 -2.72
N GLN A 25 -22.90 2.59 -3.44
CA GLN A 25 -22.04 3.76 -3.55
C GLN A 25 -22.90 5.03 -3.74
N PRO A 26 -22.59 6.17 -3.08
CA PRO A 26 -23.21 7.42 -3.45
C PRO A 26 -22.75 7.77 -4.87
N VAL A 27 -23.62 7.54 -5.85
CA VAL A 27 -23.56 8.19 -7.15
C VAL A 27 -23.59 9.69 -6.86
N VAL A 28 -22.53 10.39 -7.24
CA VAL A 28 -22.46 11.84 -7.15
C VAL A 28 -23.43 12.37 -8.20
N THR A 29 -24.64 12.75 -7.78
CA THR A 29 -25.48 13.66 -8.55
C THR A 29 -24.93 15.07 -8.34
N PRO A 30 -24.41 15.75 -9.37
CA PRO A 30 -24.02 17.15 -9.23
C PRO A 30 -25.25 18.00 -8.88
N PRO A 31 -25.08 19.12 -8.15
CA PRO A 31 -26.17 20.05 -7.90
C PRO A 31 -26.69 20.58 -9.24
N ALA A 32 -28.01 20.65 -9.37
CA ALA A 32 -28.69 21.27 -10.50
C ALA A 32 -28.51 22.81 -10.41
N GLU A 33 -27.32 23.28 -10.70
CA GLU A 33 -27.10 24.65 -11.13
C GLU A 33 -27.22 24.65 -12.65
N THR A 34 -27.94 25.64 -13.20
CA THR A 34 -28.26 25.79 -14.62
C THR A 34 -26.98 25.81 -15.48
N GLU A 35 -26.47 24.63 -15.83
CA GLU A 35 -25.35 24.46 -16.75
C GLU A 35 -25.84 24.91 -18.13
N ALA A 36 -25.31 26.03 -18.62
CA ALA A 36 -25.42 26.38 -20.02
C ALA A 36 -24.97 25.16 -20.83
N ALA A 37 -25.90 24.55 -21.60
CA ALA A 37 -25.63 23.31 -22.32
C ALA A 37 -24.40 23.50 -23.22
N LEU A 38 -23.30 22.83 -22.84
CA LEU A 38 -22.06 22.88 -23.59
C LEU A 38 -22.32 22.37 -25.02
N PRO A 39 -21.73 22.99 -26.05
CA PRO A 39 -21.83 22.48 -27.41
C PRO A 39 -21.44 20.99 -27.50
N ALA A 40 -22.26 20.17 -28.17
CA ALA A 40 -22.09 18.71 -28.26
C ALA A 40 -20.69 18.25 -28.74
N HIS A 41 -19.99 19.09 -29.52
CA HIS A 41 -18.63 18.80 -29.97
C HIS A 41 -17.58 18.77 -28.83
N LEU A 42 -17.90 19.34 -27.66
CA LEU A 42 -17.06 19.37 -26.47
C LEU A 42 -17.34 18.23 -25.47
N GLU A 43 -18.40 17.42 -25.68
CA GLU A 43 -18.72 16.29 -24.79
C GLU A 43 -17.55 15.30 -24.67
N ARG A 44 -16.87 15.02 -25.80
CA ARG A 44 -15.65 14.19 -25.82
C ARG A 44 -14.50 14.78 -24.99
N LEU A 45 -14.45 16.09 -24.82
CA LEU A 45 -13.46 16.74 -23.94
C LEU A 45 -13.90 16.68 -22.47
N VAL A 46 -15.20 16.69 -22.18
CA VAL A 46 -15.73 16.50 -20.82
C VAL A 46 -15.37 15.10 -20.30
N ASP A 47 -15.57 14.05 -21.10
CA ASP A 47 -15.20 12.69 -20.70
C ASP A 47 -13.69 12.55 -20.51
N ARG A 48 -12.89 13.15 -21.40
CA ARG A 48 -11.43 13.16 -21.26
C ARG A 48 -10.98 13.97 -20.04
N ALA A 49 -11.68 15.05 -19.69
CA ALA A 49 -11.43 15.83 -18.49
C ALA A 49 -11.75 15.03 -17.22
N ARG A 50 -12.83 14.24 -17.22
CA ARG A 50 -13.14 13.30 -16.13
C ARG A 50 -12.03 12.26 -15.98
N ASP A 51 -11.53 11.69 -17.07
CA ASP A 51 -10.39 10.76 -17.04
C ASP A 51 -9.14 11.41 -16.42
N TYR A 52 -8.86 12.68 -16.74
CA TYR A 52 -7.73 13.41 -16.15
C TYR A 52 -7.94 13.71 -14.65
N VAL A 53 -9.17 14.04 -14.24
CA VAL A 53 -9.53 14.21 -12.82
C VAL A 53 -9.35 12.90 -12.06
N ASP A 54 -9.77 11.78 -12.63
CA ASP A 54 -9.58 10.44 -12.07
C ASP A 54 -8.10 10.03 -12.02
N ALA A 55 -7.30 10.48 -12.98
CA ALA A 55 -5.85 10.24 -13.01
C ALA A 55 -5.06 11.14 -12.04
N ALA A 56 -5.60 12.28 -11.63
CA ALA A 56 -4.92 13.27 -10.78
C ALA A 56 -4.55 12.74 -9.39
N SER A 57 -5.26 11.72 -8.90
CA SER A 57 -4.94 11.04 -7.64
C SER A 57 -4.78 9.54 -7.86
N SER A 58 -3.87 8.88 -7.12
CA SER A 58 -3.74 7.43 -7.25
C SER A 58 -4.99 6.70 -6.73
N ALA A 59 -5.36 5.57 -7.32
CA ALA A 59 -6.49 4.75 -6.84
C ALA A 59 -6.37 4.37 -5.35
N ASN A 60 -5.13 4.20 -4.86
CA ASN A 60 -4.86 4.00 -3.44
C ASN A 60 -5.18 5.24 -2.60
N THR A 61 -4.83 6.45 -3.08
CA THR A 61 -5.18 7.73 -2.42
C THR A 61 -6.69 7.90 -2.36
N ARG A 62 -7.41 7.65 -3.48
CA ARG A 62 -8.88 7.74 -3.51
C ARG A 62 -9.54 6.80 -2.51
N ARG A 63 -9.15 5.51 -2.50
CA ARG A 63 -9.67 4.53 -1.52
C ARG A 63 -9.37 4.93 -0.07
N ALA A 64 -8.17 5.44 0.20
CA ALA A 64 -7.81 5.92 1.53
C ALA A 64 -8.64 7.14 1.96
N TYR A 65 -8.82 8.11 1.07
CA TYR A 65 -9.59 9.33 1.35
C TYR A 65 -11.08 9.03 1.50
N ALA A 66 -11.64 8.13 0.68
CA ALA A 66 -13.02 7.67 0.82
C ALA A 66 -13.24 6.98 2.18
N SER A 67 -12.32 6.11 2.59
CA SER A 67 -12.38 5.45 3.90
C SER A 67 -12.25 6.43 5.07
N ASP A 68 -11.37 7.43 4.95
CA ASP A 68 -11.19 8.45 5.98
C ASP A 68 -12.43 9.37 6.08
N TRP A 69 -13.02 9.74 4.94
CA TRP A 69 -14.27 10.49 4.89
C TRP A 69 -15.41 9.71 5.54
N ALA A 70 -15.61 8.44 5.16
CA ALA A 70 -16.63 7.59 5.76
C ALA A 70 -16.47 7.45 7.29
N HIS A 71 -15.23 7.42 7.77
CA HIS A 71 -14.96 7.41 9.20
C HIS A 71 -15.32 8.73 9.89
N PHE A 72 -14.98 9.88 9.28
CA PHE A 72 -15.37 11.19 9.79
C PHE A 72 -16.90 11.33 9.81
N SER A 73 -17.56 11.08 8.68
CA SER A 73 -19.02 11.11 8.56
C SER A 73 -19.72 10.14 9.50
N GLY A 74 -19.14 8.94 9.71
CA GLY A 74 -19.64 7.98 10.69
C GLY A 74 -19.55 8.48 12.13
N TRP A 75 -18.46 9.18 12.48
CA TRP A 75 -18.32 9.82 13.78
C TRP A 75 -19.33 10.96 13.97
N CYS A 76 -19.46 11.87 12.99
CA CYS A 76 -20.46 12.96 13.04
C CYS A 76 -21.88 12.43 13.25
N ARG A 77 -22.29 11.40 12.48
CA ARG A 77 -23.61 10.78 12.63
C ARG A 77 -23.85 10.21 14.04
N ARG A 78 -22.84 9.59 14.66
CA ARG A 78 -22.96 9.09 16.04
C ARG A 78 -23.09 10.20 17.08
N GLN A 79 -22.56 11.38 16.79
CA GLN A 79 -22.64 12.54 17.68
C GLN A 79 -23.88 13.42 17.38
N GLY A 80 -24.71 13.06 16.39
CA GLY A 80 -25.82 13.92 15.94
C GLY A 80 -25.37 15.22 15.31
N LEU A 81 -24.15 15.26 14.74
CA LEU A 81 -23.55 16.47 14.16
C LEU A 81 -23.73 16.48 12.64
N GLU A 82 -24.09 17.64 12.10
CA GLU A 82 -24.14 17.87 10.67
C GLU A 82 -22.73 17.94 10.07
N ILE A 83 -22.56 17.34 8.89
CA ILE A 83 -21.27 17.26 8.20
C ILE A 83 -21.06 18.46 7.28
N LEU A 84 -22.14 19.12 6.85
CA LEU A 84 -22.13 20.28 5.99
C LEU A 84 -22.98 21.38 6.63
N PRO A 85 -22.55 22.65 6.56
CA PRO A 85 -21.32 23.15 5.94
C PRO A 85 -20.03 22.77 6.72
N PRO A 86 -18.83 22.93 6.13
CA PRO A 86 -17.57 22.67 6.82
C PRO A 86 -17.43 23.54 8.07
N SER A 87 -17.17 22.91 9.23
CA SER A 87 -16.88 23.60 10.49
C SER A 87 -15.48 23.25 10.99
N PRO A 88 -14.57 24.24 11.13
CA PRO A 88 -13.26 24.02 11.74
C PRO A 88 -13.34 23.48 13.18
N GLN A 89 -14.34 23.93 13.95
CA GLN A 89 -14.60 23.47 15.32
C GLN A 89 -14.94 21.99 15.33
N LEU A 90 -15.85 21.55 14.46
CA LEU A 90 -16.22 20.14 14.32
C LEU A 90 -15.02 19.27 13.97
N VAL A 91 -14.19 19.73 13.04
CA VAL A 91 -12.97 19.01 12.64
C VAL A 91 -11.94 18.99 13.76
N GLY A 92 -11.79 20.06 14.54
CA GLY A 92 -10.99 20.13 15.76
C GLY A 92 -11.41 19.10 16.81
N LEU A 93 -12.72 18.97 17.05
CA LEU A 93 -13.29 17.94 17.93
C LEU A 93 -13.03 16.53 17.39
N TYR A 94 -13.19 16.31 16.09
CA TYR A 94 -12.93 15.02 15.47
C TYR A 94 -11.47 14.57 15.61
N ILE A 95 -10.50 15.45 15.35
CA ILE A 95 -9.08 15.09 15.47
C ILE A 95 -8.68 14.85 16.92
N THR A 96 -9.30 15.56 17.88
CA THR A 96 -9.18 15.28 19.32
C THR A 96 -9.73 13.90 19.66
N ALA A 97 -10.92 13.55 19.17
CA ALA A 97 -11.52 12.24 19.37
C ALA A 97 -10.66 11.12 18.75
N CYS A 98 -10.00 11.37 17.62
CA CYS A 98 -9.04 10.43 17.04
C CYS A 98 -7.80 10.27 17.94
N ALA A 99 -7.27 11.36 18.49
CA ALA A 99 -6.10 11.33 19.38
C ALA A 99 -6.39 10.63 20.71
N SER A 100 -7.60 10.77 21.26
CA SER A 100 -8.01 10.11 22.51
C SER A 100 -8.50 8.68 22.32
N GLY A 101 -8.80 8.26 21.09
CA GLY A 101 -9.42 6.96 20.78
C GLY A 101 -10.96 6.96 20.87
N ALA A 102 -11.57 8.09 21.25
CA ALA A 102 -13.02 8.24 21.35
C ALA A 102 -13.75 8.33 19.98
N ALA A 103 -13.01 8.39 18.87
CA ALA A 103 -13.65 8.50 17.54
C ALA A 103 -14.49 7.26 17.16
N ILE A 104 -14.20 6.10 17.74
CA ILE A 104 -14.99 4.87 17.59
C ILE A 104 -15.23 4.29 19.01
N PRO A 105 -16.42 3.78 19.33
CA PRO A 105 -16.64 3.05 20.58
C PRO A 105 -15.63 1.90 20.77
N GLY A 106 -14.94 1.86 21.91
CA GLY A 106 -13.86 0.88 22.17
C GLY A 106 -12.62 1.08 21.29
N GLY A 107 -12.51 2.22 20.60
CA GLY A 107 -11.38 2.57 19.75
C GLY A 107 -10.10 2.81 20.52
N ARG A 108 -8.97 2.76 19.80
CA ARG A 108 -7.65 3.12 20.34
C ARG A 108 -7.19 4.47 19.76
N PRO A 109 -6.37 5.23 20.50
CA PRO A 109 -5.71 6.43 19.98
C PRO A 109 -5.07 6.23 18.61
N ASN A 110 -5.40 7.11 17.66
CA ASN A 110 -4.76 7.13 16.35
C ASN A 110 -3.37 7.77 16.45
N ALA A 111 -2.41 7.20 15.72
CA ALA A 111 -1.10 7.85 15.54
C ALA A 111 -1.25 9.21 14.83
N VAL A 112 -0.39 10.17 15.17
CA VAL A 112 -0.38 11.53 14.59
C VAL A 112 -0.43 11.52 13.06
N ALA A 113 0.39 10.69 12.41
CA ALA A 113 0.41 10.57 10.94
C ALA A 113 -0.94 10.09 10.36
N THR A 114 -1.70 9.30 11.11
CA THR A 114 -3.05 8.87 10.70
C THR A 114 -4.03 10.04 10.79
N ILE A 115 -3.96 10.83 11.86
CA ILE A 115 -4.80 12.02 12.06
C ILE A 115 -4.54 13.05 10.96
N GLU A 116 -3.27 13.32 10.64
CA GLU A 116 -2.91 14.27 9.58
C GLU A 116 -3.40 13.83 8.20
N ARG A 117 -3.30 12.52 7.89
CA ARG A 117 -3.82 11.94 6.65
C ARG A 117 -5.34 12.07 6.57
N ARG A 118 -6.05 11.78 7.66
CA ARG A 118 -7.51 11.96 7.74
C ARG A 118 -7.90 13.42 7.53
N LEU A 119 -7.18 14.35 8.14
CA LEU A 119 -7.40 15.78 7.96
C LEU A 119 -7.18 16.20 6.50
N SER A 120 -6.15 15.68 5.82
CA SER A 120 -5.96 15.91 4.38
C SER A 120 -7.13 15.34 3.55
N ALA A 121 -7.62 14.15 3.88
CA ALA A 121 -8.78 13.55 3.22
C ALA A 121 -10.06 14.38 3.43
N ILE A 122 -10.27 14.92 4.62
CA ILE A 122 -11.42 15.79 4.96
C ILE A 122 -11.34 17.10 4.17
N THR A 123 -10.21 17.81 4.23
CA THR A 123 -10.03 19.05 3.46
C THR A 123 -10.22 18.81 1.97
N TRP A 124 -9.64 17.73 1.43
CA TRP A 124 -9.84 17.37 0.01
C TRP A 124 -11.31 17.14 -0.31
N ASN A 125 -12.04 16.39 0.52
CA ASN A 125 -13.46 16.12 0.30
C ASN A 125 -14.33 17.39 0.33
N TYR A 126 -14.03 18.32 1.22
CA TYR A 126 -14.70 19.62 1.27
C TYR A 126 -14.40 20.48 0.04
N THR A 127 -13.13 20.52 -0.41
CA THR A 127 -12.74 21.18 -1.66
C THR A 127 -13.46 20.59 -2.88
N GLN A 128 -13.56 19.26 -2.99
CA GLN A 128 -14.30 18.61 -4.08
C GLN A 128 -15.80 18.92 -4.09
N ARG A 129 -16.36 19.41 -2.97
CA ARG A 129 -17.78 19.80 -2.83
C ARG A 129 -18.00 21.31 -2.97
N GLY A 130 -16.98 22.07 -3.40
CA GLY A 130 -17.07 23.52 -3.58
C GLY A 130 -17.09 24.34 -2.28
N THR A 131 -16.94 23.70 -1.12
CA THR A 131 -16.99 24.36 0.20
C THR A 131 -15.68 24.10 0.95
N PRO A 132 -14.56 24.74 0.57
CA PRO A 132 -13.24 24.42 1.13
C PRO A 132 -13.16 24.72 2.64
N LEU A 133 -12.48 23.83 3.38
CA LEU A 133 -12.16 24.01 4.79
C LEU A 133 -10.74 24.56 4.95
N ASP A 134 -10.59 25.71 5.61
CA ASP A 134 -9.26 26.21 5.95
C ASP A 134 -8.61 25.41 7.09
N ARG A 135 -7.54 24.68 6.75
CA ARG A 135 -6.76 23.89 7.71
C ARG A 135 -5.96 24.76 8.69
N ARG A 136 -5.73 26.04 8.37
CA ARG A 136 -4.98 26.98 9.22
C ARG A 136 -5.84 27.60 10.32
N ASP A 137 -7.16 27.38 10.29
CA ASP A 137 -8.04 27.83 11.36
C ASP A 137 -7.56 27.32 12.72
N ARG A 138 -7.62 28.18 13.74
CA ARG A 138 -7.10 27.90 15.09
C ARG A 138 -7.68 26.63 15.71
N HIS A 139 -8.94 26.29 15.43
CA HIS A 139 -9.59 25.09 15.99
C HIS A 139 -9.01 23.80 15.43
N ILE A 140 -8.34 23.86 14.28
CA ILE A 140 -7.63 22.74 13.68
C ILE A 140 -6.14 22.83 13.99
N ALA A 141 -5.52 23.97 13.69
CA ALA A 141 -4.07 24.16 13.77
C ALA A 141 -3.55 24.03 15.21
N THR A 142 -4.20 24.66 16.18
CA THR A 142 -3.78 24.62 17.59
C THR A 142 -3.98 23.24 18.19
N VAL A 143 -5.12 22.61 17.90
CA VAL A 143 -5.41 21.24 18.37
C VAL A 143 -4.39 20.25 17.78
N LEU A 144 -4.12 20.35 16.47
CA LEU A 144 -3.11 19.50 15.83
C LEU A 144 -1.71 19.73 16.38
N ALA A 145 -1.35 20.97 16.70
CA ALA A 145 -0.08 21.29 17.37
C ALA A 145 0.00 20.63 18.75
N GLY A 146 -1.06 20.71 19.55
CA GLY A 146 -1.16 20.01 20.84
C GLY A 146 -1.01 18.50 20.69
N ILE A 147 -1.76 17.88 19.77
CA ILE A 147 -1.66 16.45 19.46
C ILE A 147 -0.23 16.04 19.09
N ARG A 148 0.46 16.85 18.28
CA ARG A 148 1.87 16.60 17.93
C ARG A 148 2.77 16.68 19.17
N ASN A 149 2.64 17.72 19.98
CA ASN A 149 3.50 17.91 21.16
C ASN A 149 3.31 16.81 22.20
N THR A 150 2.09 16.27 22.34
CA THR A 150 1.78 15.24 23.34
C THR A 150 2.02 13.82 22.83
N HIS A 151 1.73 13.55 21.55
CA HIS A 151 1.65 12.18 21.03
C HIS A 151 2.58 11.89 19.85
N ALA A 152 3.37 12.86 19.36
CA ALA A 152 4.33 12.57 18.31
C ALA A 152 5.39 11.60 18.84
N ALA A 153 5.49 10.46 18.17
CA ALA A 153 6.54 9.48 18.37
C ALA A 153 7.30 9.30 17.05
N PRO A 154 8.60 8.95 17.10
CA PRO A 154 9.34 8.58 15.91
C PRO A 154 8.61 7.49 15.11
N PRO A 155 8.50 7.61 13.77
CA PRO A 155 7.81 6.62 12.96
C PRO A 155 8.40 5.22 13.16
N ARG A 156 7.55 4.23 13.48
CA ARG A 156 7.97 2.83 13.56
C ARG A 156 8.24 2.31 12.15
N GLN A 157 9.51 2.19 11.79
CA GLN A 157 9.93 1.63 10.52
C GLN A 157 9.88 0.09 10.57
N LYS A 158 9.53 -0.53 9.43
CA LYS A 158 9.63 -1.99 9.29
C LYS A 158 11.10 -2.39 9.31
N GLU A 159 11.37 -3.58 9.86
CA GLU A 159 12.73 -4.12 9.81
C GLU A 159 13.12 -4.40 8.36
N ALA A 160 14.38 -4.14 8.03
CA ALA A 160 14.96 -4.46 6.75
C ALA A 160 15.16 -5.98 6.64
N VAL A 161 14.81 -6.57 5.50
CA VAL A 161 15.29 -7.92 5.16
C VAL A 161 16.75 -7.76 4.74
N LEU A 162 17.69 -8.42 5.38
CA LEU A 162 19.09 -8.42 4.94
C LEU A 162 19.33 -9.49 3.87
N PRO A 163 20.43 -9.45 3.10
CA PRO A 163 20.73 -10.46 2.08
C PRO A 163 20.65 -11.91 2.60
N GLU A 164 21.17 -12.16 3.79
CA GLU A 164 21.13 -13.44 4.51
C GLU A 164 19.70 -13.88 4.86
N ASP A 165 18.88 -12.94 5.32
CA ASP A 165 17.45 -13.17 5.58
C ASP A 165 16.72 -13.53 4.28
N LEU A 166 17.04 -12.84 3.19
CA LEU A 166 16.46 -13.10 1.88
C LEU A 166 16.80 -14.50 1.39
N ILE A 167 18.07 -14.93 1.53
CA ILE A 167 18.50 -16.29 1.17
C ILE A 167 17.71 -17.31 1.98
N ALA A 168 17.61 -17.14 3.30
CA ALA A 168 16.81 -18.03 4.16
C ALA A 168 15.33 -18.05 3.74
N MET A 169 14.74 -16.90 3.44
CA MET A 169 13.36 -16.79 2.92
C MET A 169 13.18 -17.54 1.60
N LEU A 170 14.16 -17.49 0.70
CA LEU A 170 14.09 -18.19 -0.59
C LEU A 170 14.09 -19.71 -0.43
N GLU A 171 14.79 -20.25 0.57
CA GLU A 171 14.82 -21.70 0.86
C GLU A 171 13.49 -22.24 1.39
N THR A 172 12.59 -21.37 1.86
CA THR A 172 11.22 -21.77 2.26
C THR A 172 10.28 -21.99 1.08
N LEU A 173 10.70 -21.65 -0.14
CA LEU A 173 9.87 -21.70 -1.34
C LEU A 173 10.16 -22.94 -2.18
N ASP A 174 9.10 -23.69 -2.49
CA ASP A 174 9.16 -24.89 -3.32
C ASP A 174 9.57 -24.57 -4.77
N ARG A 175 10.74 -25.05 -5.19
CA ARG A 175 11.29 -24.84 -6.54
C ARG A 175 10.61 -25.71 -7.61
N GLY A 176 9.85 -26.71 -7.20
CA GLY A 176 9.12 -27.62 -8.10
C GLY A 176 7.76 -27.08 -8.58
N SER A 177 7.26 -25.99 -8.01
CA SER A 177 5.98 -25.39 -8.39
C SER A 177 6.12 -24.02 -9.06
N LEU A 178 5.20 -23.71 -9.98
CA LEU A 178 5.14 -22.38 -10.61
C LEU A 178 4.91 -21.28 -9.57
N ARG A 179 4.18 -21.58 -8.50
CA ARG A 179 3.99 -20.63 -7.38
C ARG A 179 5.30 -20.28 -6.71
N GLY A 180 6.13 -21.27 -6.37
CA GLY A 180 7.41 -20.99 -5.73
C GLY A 180 8.37 -20.27 -6.66
N LEU A 181 8.42 -20.62 -7.95
CA LEU A 181 9.23 -19.89 -8.94
C LEU A 181 8.81 -18.43 -9.07
N ARG A 182 7.50 -18.16 -9.16
CA ARG A 182 6.96 -16.79 -9.16
C ARG A 182 7.36 -16.03 -7.90
N ASP A 183 7.12 -16.64 -6.74
CA ASP A 183 7.36 -15.99 -5.44
C ASP A 183 8.86 -15.71 -5.25
N ARG A 184 9.75 -16.59 -5.70
CA ARG A 184 11.21 -16.35 -5.72
C ARG A 184 11.58 -15.16 -6.61
N ALA A 185 11.07 -15.12 -7.84
CA ALA A 185 11.31 -14.02 -8.76
C ALA A 185 10.80 -12.68 -8.18
N MET A 186 9.64 -12.67 -7.52
CA MET A 186 9.09 -11.49 -6.85
C MET A 186 9.99 -10.99 -5.71
N LEU A 187 10.48 -11.88 -4.85
CA LEU A 187 11.34 -11.51 -3.72
C LEU A 187 12.69 -10.96 -4.20
N LEU A 188 13.33 -11.65 -5.15
CA LEU A 188 14.62 -11.25 -5.70
C LEU A 188 14.53 -9.94 -6.48
N LEU A 189 13.55 -9.79 -7.36
CA LEU A 189 13.33 -8.56 -8.12
C LEU A 189 12.97 -7.39 -7.20
N GLY A 190 12.09 -7.64 -6.23
CA GLY A 190 11.67 -6.65 -5.25
C GLY A 190 12.82 -6.15 -4.38
N PHE A 191 13.71 -7.06 -3.97
CA PHE A 191 14.92 -6.73 -3.21
C PHE A 191 15.93 -5.97 -4.08
N ALA A 192 16.38 -6.56 -5.19
CA ALA A 192 17.45 -6.01 -6.02
C ALA A 192 17.10 -4.67 -6.68
N GLY A 193 15.83 -4.48 -7.05
CA GLY A 193 15.35 -3.19 -7.56
C GLY A 193 14.90 -2.21 -6.48
N GLY A 194 14.88 -2.61 -5.21
CA GLY A 194 14.33 -1.79 -4.12
C GLY A 194 12.88 -1.37 -4.37
N LEU A 195 12.09 -2.23 -5.01
CA LEU A 195 10.78 -1.89 -5.56
C LEU A 195 9.71 -1.90 -4.47
N ARG A 196 8.72 -1.01 -4.60
CA ARG A 196 7.50 -1.08 -3.78
C ARG A 196 6.62 -2.22 -4.25
N ARG A 197 5.82 -2.79 -3.33
CA ARG A 197 4.86 -3.88 -3.66
C ARG A 197 3.98 -3.61 -4.89
N SER A 198 3.49 -2.38 -5.05
CA SER A 198 2.67 -1.98 -6.19
C SER A 198 3.48 -1.79 -7.47
N GLU A 199 4.77 -1.46 -7.36
CA GLU A 199 5.69 -1.38 -8.51
C GLU A 199 5.98 -2.80 -9.00
N ILE A 200 6.24 -3.76 -8.11
CA ILE A 200 6.52 -5.17 -8.47
C ILE A 200 5.37 -5.77 -9.29
N VAL A 201 4.13 -5.71 -8.80
CA VAL A 201 2.99 -6.32 -9.51
C VAL A 201 2.53 -5.51 -10.72
N GLY A 202 2.91 -4.22 -10.79
CA GLY A 202 2.55 -3.32 -11.89
C GLY A 202 3.43 -3.48 -13.13
N LEU A 203 4.43 -4.37 -13.11
CA LEU A 203 5.31 -4.64 -14.24
C LEU A 203 4.63 -5.53 -15.28
N ASP A 204 4.83 -5.19 -16.54
CA ASP A 204 4.54 -6.01 -17.70
C ASP A 204 5.82 -6.61 -18.29
N VAL A 205 5.67 -7.63 -19.14
CA VAL A 205 6.80 -8.26 -19.84
C VAL A 205 7.42 -7.29 -20.85
N GLY A 206 6.63 -6.39 -21.43
CA GLY A 206 7.07 -5.39 -22.37
C GLY A 206 6.27 -4.10 -22.26
N ARG A 207 6.75 -3.08 -22.95
CA ARG A 207 6.16 -1.74 -22.95
C ARG A 207 4.74 -1.73 -23.53
N ASP A 208 3.86 -0.97 -22.90
CA ASP A 208 2.49 -0.66 -23.36
C ASP A 208 1.62 -1.90 -23.66
N GLN A 209 1.86 -3.02 -22.97
CA GLN A 209 1.14 -4.30 -23.18
C GLN A 209 -0.22 -4.37 -22.47
N THR A 210 -0.43 -3.58 -21.42
CA THR A 210 -1.71 -3.51 -20.70
C THR A 210 -2.03 -2.08 -20.30
N GLN A 211 -3.33 -1.77 -20.19
CA GLN A 211 -3.82 -0.45 -19.81
C GLN A 211 -3.51 -0.10 -18.33
N ASP A 212 -3.51 -1.10 -17.46
CA ASP A 212 -3.26 -0.94 -16.02
C ASP A 212 -1.76 -1.07 -15.65
N GLY A 213 -0.92 -1.38 -16.63
CA GLY A 213 0.53 -1.47 -16.51
C GLY A 213 1.15 -0.17 -15.97
N ARG A 214 2.11 -0.32 -15.07
CA ARG A 214 2.81 0.80 -14.41
C ARG A 214 4.31 0.75 -14.64
N GLY A 215 4.76 -0.15 -15.49
CA GLY A 215 6.16 -0.36 -15.84
C GLY A 215 6.33 -1.63 -16.65
N TRP A 216 7.53 -1.83 -17.16
CA TRP A 216 7.91 -3.04 -17.88
C TRP A 216 9.37 -3.41 -17.58
N ILE A 217 9.77 -4.59 -18.04
CA ILE A 217 11.14 -5.07 -17.91
C ILE A 217 11.79 -5.23 -19.28
N GLU A 218 13.10 -5.10 -19.32
CA GLU A 218 13.94 -5.41 -20.48
C GLU A 218 15.09 -6.29 -19.99
N ILE A 219 15.18 -7.50 -20.55
CA ILE A 219 16.22 -8.48 -20.19
C ILE A 219 17.41 -8.27 -21.12
N LEU A 220 18.55 -7.90 -20.55
CA LEU A 220 19.80 -7.65 -21.24
C LEU A 220 20.84 -8.70 -20.83
N ASP A 221 21.94 -8.78 -21.58
CA ASP A 221 23.02 -9.75 -21.28
C ASP A 221 23.59 -9.54 -19.88
N LYS A 222 23.81 -8.29 -19.49
CA LYS A 222 24.42 -7.92 -18.20
C LYS A 222 23.42 -7.81 -17.04
N GLY A 223 22.11 -7.83 -17.30
CA GLY A 223 21.14 -7.51 -16.25
C GLY A 223 19.70 -7.36 -16.73
N LEU A 224 18.89 -6.73 -15.89
CA LEU A 224 17.51 -6.36 -16.15
C LEU A 224 17.39 -4.83 -16.02
N LEU A 225 16.81 -4.19 -17.02
CA LEU A 225 16.37 -2.80 -16.93
C LEU A 225 14.88 -2.79 -16.58
N VAL A 226 14.51 -2.07 -15.52
CA VAL A 226 13.11 -1.97 -15.07
C VAL A 226 12.66 -0.52 -15.19
N THR A 227 11.73 -0.27 -16.11
CA THR A 227 11.14 1.05 -16.31
C THR A 227 9.82 1.11 -15.56
N LEU A 228 9.65 2.11 -14.69
CA LEU A 228 8.49 2.18 -13.81
C LEU A 228 7.99 3.60 -13.58
N ARG A 229 6.66 3.74 -13.45
CA ARG A 229 5.96 4.98 -13.15
C ARG A 229 5.74 5.12 -11.65
N GLY A 230 6.66 5.83 -11.00
CA GLY A 230 6.58 6.18 -9.58
C GLY A 230 5.60 7.33 -9.29
N LYS A 231 5.64 7.84 -8.06
CA LYS A 231 4.84 9.01 -7.64
C LYS A 231 5.29 10.31 -8.31
N THR A 232 6.58 10.40 -8.65
CA THR A 232 7.24 11.62 -9.16
C THR A 232 7.52 11.56 -10.66
N GLY A 233 6.92 10.59 -11.38
CA GLY A 233 7.17 10.36 -12.80
C GLY A 233 7.80 9.00 -13.09
N TRP A 234 8.28 8.86 -14.32
CA TRP A 234 8.97 7.67 -14.80
C TRP A 234 10.41 7.63 -14.28
N ARG A 235 10.90 6.43 -13.97
CA ARG A 235 12.30 6.17 -13.67
C ARG A 235 12.71 4.80 -14.17
N GLU A 236 14.01 4.64 -14.36
CA GLU A 236 14.65 3.38 -14.68
C GLU A 236 15.44 2.87 -13.47
N VAL A 237 15.44 1.55 -13.30
CA VAL A 237 16.13 0.83 -12.25
C VAL A 237 16.93 -0.28 -12.91
N GLU A 238 18.25 -0.20 -12.77
CA GLU A 238 19.18 -1.19 -13.30
C GLU A 238 19.39 -2.29 -12.26
N ILE A 239 19.25 -3.55 -12.67
CA ILE A 239 19.41 -4.72 -11.82
C ILE A 239 20.44 -5.65 -12.45
N GLY A 240 21.61 -5.74 -11.84
CA GLY A 240 22.66 -6.66 -12.29
C GLY A 240 22.32 -8.13 -12.10
N ARG A 241 23.01 -9.01 -12.82
CA ARG A 241 23.01 -10.45 -12.50
C ARG A 241 23.62 -10.69 -11.12
N GLY A 242 23.04 -11.63 -10.38
CA GLY A 242 23.61 -12.09 -9.11
C GLY A 242 24.84 -12.97 -9.34
N SER A 243 25.67 -13.12 -8.31
CA SER A 243 26.88 -13.95 -8.34
C SER A 243 26.59 -15.46 -8.41
N ALA A 244 25.38 -15.89 -8.08
CA ALA A 244 24.93 -17.27 -8.18
C ALA A 244 23.52 -17.37 -8.75
N ASP A 245 23.25 -18.39 -9.56
CA ASP A 245 21.94 -18.59 -10.20
C ASP A 245 20.81 -18.73 -9.20
N ALA A 246 21.07 -19.35 -8.04
CA ALA A 246 20.09 -19.54 -6.98
C ALA A 246 19.53 -18.21 -6.43
N THR A 247 20.33 -17.14 -6.45
CA THR A 247 19.99 -15.82 -5.90
C THR A 247 19.95 -14.73 -6.98
N CYS A 248 20.12 -15.10 -8.26
CA CYS A 248 20.16 -14.14 -9.36
C CYS A 248 18.73 -13.68 -9.75
N PRO A 249 18.40 -12.38 -9.63
CA PRO A 249 17.08 -11.87 -9.99
C PRO A 249 16.76 -12.07 -11.48
N VAL A 250 17.76 -11.95 -12.36
CA VAL A 250 17.59 -12.13 -13.81
C VAL A 250 17.24 -13.58 -14.14
N VAL A 251 17.98 -14.55 -13.59
CA VAL A 251 17.72 -15.98 -13.79
C VAL A 251 16.35 -16.37 -13.22
N ALA A 252 15.98 -15.84 -12.06
CA ALA A 252 14.67 -16.11 -11.46
C ALA A 252 13.51 -15.60 -12.34
N VAL A 253 13.62 -14.38 -12.87
CA VAL A 253 12.62 -13.81 -13.79
C VAL A 253 12.56 -14.60 -15.10
N GLN A 254 13.71 -14.92 -15.71
CA GLN A 254 13.77 -15.72 -16.95
C GLN A 254 13.15 -17.11 -16.75
N THR A 255 13.47 -17.77 -15.64
CA THR A 255 12.93 -19.10 -15.29
C THR A 255 11.42 -19.04 -15.09
N TRP A 256 10.93 -18.03 -14.38
CA TRP A 256 9.51 -17.79 -14.21
C TRP A 256 8.81 -17.60 -15.55
N LEU A 257 9.28 -16.69 -16.41
CA LEU A 257 8.67 -16.43 -17.73
C LEU A 257 8.63 -17.68 -18.60
N LYS A 258 9.73 -18.44 -18.64
CA LYS A 258 9.85 -19.67 -19.44
C LYS A 258 8.89 -20.75 -18.97
N LEU A 259 8.88 -21.06 -17.67
CA LEU A 259 8.07 -22.17 -17.14
C LEU A 259 6.60 -21.82 -16.98
N ALA A 260 6.28 -20.54 -16.74
CA ALA A 260 4.90 -20.03 -16.73
C ALA A 260 4.34 -19.74 -18.13
N ARG A 261 5.19 -19.84 -19.18
CA ARG A 261 4.82 -19.55 -20.58
C ARG A 261 4.24 -18.15 -20.77
N ILE A 262 4.87 -17.15 -20.16
CA ILE A 262 4.42 -15.74 -20.21
C ILE A 262 5.26 -15.01 -21.26
N GLY A 263 4.64 -14.65 -22.39
CA GLY A 263 5.27 -13.84 -23.44
C GLY A 263 4.76 -12.40 -23.54
N HIS A 264 3.63 -12.07 -22.92
CA HIS A 264 2.96 -10.77 -23.08
C HIS A 264 2.10 -10.44 -21.85
N GLY A 265 1.96 -9.17 -21.48
CA GLY A 265 1.05 -8.70 -20.42
C GLY A 265 1.70 -8.71 -19.03
N PRO A 266 0.93 -8.92 -17.95
CA PRO A 266 1.44 -8.78 -16.59
C PRO A 266 2.56 -9.78 -16.29
N LEU A 267 3.67 -9.28 -15.74
CA LEU A 267 4.84 -10.07 -15.38
C LEU A 267 4.51 -11.08 -14.26
N PHE A 268 3.76 -10.64 -13.24
CA PHE A 268 3.36 -11.50 -12.13
C PHE A 268 1.85 -11.71 -12.13
N ARG A 269 1.46 -12.98 -12.22
CA ARG A 269 0.07 -13.41 -12.33
C ARG A 269 -0.33 -14.33 -11.18
N ARG A 270 -1.63 -14.51 -11.01
CA ARG A 270 -2.17 -15.46 -10.02
C ARG A 270 -1.81 -16.89 -10.43
N VAL A 271 -1.36 -17.70 -9.46
CA VAL A 271 -1.10 -19.14 -9.66
C VAL A 271 -2.09 -19.95 -8.83
N THR A 272 -2.85 -20.81 -9.49
CA THR A 272 -3.91 -21.67 -8.96
C THR A 272 -3.54 -23.16 -9.12
N GLY A 273 -4.50 -24.08 -8.94
CA GLY A 273 -4.26 -25.52 -9.16
C GLY A 273 -3.11 -26.10 -8.34
N GLN A 274 -3.06 -25.80 -7.03
CA GLN A 274 -1.96 -26.20 -6.14
C GLN A 274 -0.56 -25.77 -6.62
N GLY A 275 -0.47 -24.64 -7.34
CA GLY A 275 0.81 -24.09 -7.79
C GLY A 275 1.21 -24.49 -9.20
N LYS A 276 0.29 -25.05 -10.00
CA LYS A 276 0.56 -25.56 -11.35
C LYS A 276 -0.02 -24.72 -12.49
N ASP A 277 -1.06 -23.93 -12.23
CA ASP A 277 -1.78 -23.20 -13.28
C ASP A 277 -1.64 -21.70 -13.14
N VAL A 278 -1.32 -21.01 -14.23
CA VAL A 278 -1.11 -19.55 -14.26
C VAL A 278 -2.32 -18.88 -14.91
N GLY A 279 -2.96 -17.97 -14.18
CA GLY A 279 -4.07 -17.18 -14.70
C GLY A 279 -3.60 -16.05 -15.62
N ALA A 280 -4.55 -15.37 -16.29
CA ALA A 280 -4.26 -14.21 -17.13
C ALA A 280 -4.08 -12.90 -16.33
N GLU A 281 -4.74 -12.81 -15.18
CA GLU A 281 -4.86 -11.58 -14.40
C GLU A 281 -3.60 -11.19 -13.63
N ARG A 282 -3.37 -9.87 -13.54
CA ARG A 282 -2.31 -9.25 -12.72
C ARG A 282 -2.49 -9.60 -11.25
N LEU A 283 -1.37 -9.84 -10.57
CA LEU A 283 -1.37 -10.14 -9.14
C LEU A 283 -1.72 -8.90 -8.29
N ASN A 284 -2.44 -9.11 -7.18
CA ASN A 284 -2.75 -8.06 -6.22
C ASN A 284 -1.51 -7.67 -5.38
N ASP A 285 -1.29 -6.37 -5.16
CA ASP A 285 -0.16 -5.83 -4.40
C ASP A 285 -0.09 -6.28 -2.92
N ARG A 286 -1.20 -6.78 -2.36
CA ARG A 286 -1.28 -7.38 -1.01
C ARG A 286 -0.62 -8.75 -0.96
N GLU A 287 -0.57 -9.48 -2.08
CA GLU A 287 0.08 -10.79 -2.15
C GLU A 287 1.58 -10.68 -1.90
N VAL A 288 2.24 -9.62 -2.38
CA VAL A 288 3.66 -9.36 -2.07
C VAL A 288 3.88 -9.23 -0.56
N ALA A 289 3.01 -8.48 0.13
CA ALA A 289 3.14 -8.28 1.58
C ALA A 289 2.90 -9.58 2.37
N ARG A 290 1.92 -10.39 1.93
CA ARG A 290 1.66 -11.72 2.49
C ARG A 290 2.82 -12.68 2.26
N LEU A 291 3.39 -12.67 1.05
CA LEU A 291 4.57 -13.45 0.68
C LEU A 291 5.73 -13.13 1.61
N VAL A 292 6.15 -11.86 1.70
CA VAL A 292 7.27 -11.44 2.56
C VAL A 292 7.03 -11.86 4.01
N LYS A 293 5.81 -11.66 4.54
CA LYS A 293 5.47 -12.07 5.90
C LYS A 293 5.59 -13.58 6.08
N ARG A 294 4.99 -14.37 5.19
CA ARG A 294 4.98 -15.84 5.27
C ARG A 294 6.40 -16.41 5.21
N THR A 295 7.22 -15.96 4.27
CA THR A 295 8.59 -16.49 4.12
C THR A 295 9.50 -16.01 5.24
N ALA A 296 9.35 -14.79 5.74
CA ALA A 296 10.15 -14.31 6.88
C ALA A 296 9.84 -15.12 8.16
N LEU A 297 8.57 -15.45 8.39
CA LEU A 297 8.17 -16.31 9.51
C LEU A 297 8.69 -17.74 9.33
N ALA A 298 8.51 -18.33 8.15
CA ALA A 298 8.97 -19.70 7.86
C ALA A 298 10.50 -19.84 7.92
N ALA A 299 11.25 -18.81 7.51
CA ALA A 299 12.70 -18.79 7.55
C ALA A 299 13.27 -18.48 8.95
N GLY A 300 12.41 -18.16 9.91
CA GLY A 300 12.85 -17.84 11.26
C GLY A 300 13.63 -16.52 11.37
N VAL A 301 13.55 -15.63 10.38
CA VAL A 301 14.27 -14.35 10.33
C VAL A 301 14.09 -13.58 11.64
N ARG A 302 15.18 -13.14 12.27
CA ARG A 302 15.18 -12.57 13.63
C ARG A 302 14.60 -13.53 14.67
N GLY A 303 15.25 -14.68 14.83
CA GLY A 303 14.89 -15.73 15.80
C GLY A 303 14.91 -15.27 17.27
N ASP A 304 15.49 -14.10 17.55
CA ASP A 304 15.42 -13.40 18.84
C ASP A 304 14.02 -12.85 19.17
N LEU A 305 13.10 -12.82 18.20
CA LEU A 305 11.76 -12.26 18.36
C LEU A 305 10.69 -13.34 18.36
N SER A 306 9.62 -13.12 19.12
CA SER A 306 8.43 -13.98 19.04
C SER A 306 7.78 -13.91 17.64
N GLU A 307 7.02 -14.94 17.28
CA GLU A 307 6.33 -14.99 15.99
C GLU A 307 5.39 -13.80 15.77
N GLY A 308 4.68 -13.39 16.82
CA GLY A 308 3.80 -12.21 16.80
C GLY A 308 4.56 -10.91 16.54
N GLU A 309 5.75 -10.75 17.11
CA GLU A 309 6.59 -9.57 16.86
C GLU A 309 7.18 -9.56 15.45
N ARG A 310 7.63 -10.70 14.93
CA ARG A 310 8.11 -10.82 13.54
C ARG A 310 7.02 -10.47 12.55
N ALA A 311 5.81 -10.98 12.78
CA ALA A 311 4.63 -10.68 11.97
C ALA A 311 4.30 -9.18 11.91
N MET A 312 4.66 -8.42 12.94
CA MET A 312 4.48 -6.97 12.99
C MET A 312 5.67 -6.19 12.40
N LYS A 313 6.88 -6.74 12.39
CA LYS A 313 8.09 -6.05 11.93
C LYS A 313 8.39 -6.22 10.44
N PHE A 314 7.99 -7.34 9.82
CA PHE A 314 8.23 -7.62 8.39
C PHE A 314 6.98 -7.41 7.53
N ALA A 315 7.12 -6.71 6.41
CA ALA A 315 6.04 -6.47 5.45
C ALA A 315 6.62 -6.13 4.05
N GLY A 316 5.77 -5.82 3.08
CA GLY A 316 6.23 -5.49 1.71
C GLY A 316 7.17 -4.29 1.57
N HIS A 317 7.43 -3.51 2.63
CA HIS A 317 8.46 -2.46 2.64
C HIS A 317 9.85 -2.96 3.08
N SER A 318 9.92 -4.17 3.65
CA SER A 318 11.16 -4.72 4.22
C SER A 318 12.19 -5.08 3.14
N LEU A 319 11.77 -5.49 1.94
CA LEU A 319 12.68 -5.73 0.79
C LEU A 319 13.40 -4.45 0.36
N ARG A 320 12.62 -3.38 0.17
CA ARG A 320 13.13 -2.07 -0.21
C ARG A 320 14.05 -1.46 0.86
N ALA A 321 13.69 -1.64 2.13
CA ALA A 321 14.54 -1.23 3.25
C ALA A 321 15.85 -2.03 3.29
N GLY A 322 15.78 -3.33 2.95
CA GLY A 322 16.92 -4.23 2.81
C GLY A 322 18.03 -3.67 1.94
N LEU A 323 17.73 -3.47 0.66
CA LEU A 323 18.71 -2.94 -0.30
C LEU A 323 19.27 -1.58 0.14
N ALA A 324 18.40 -0.68 0.61
CA ALA A 324 18.79 0.65 1.05
C ALA A 324 19.78 0.62 2.25
N SER A 325 19.68 -0.41 3.09
CA SER A 325 20.51 -0.57 4.28
C SER A 325 21.77 -1.42 4.04
N SER A 326 21.74 -2.37 3.10
CA SER A 326 22.86 -3.29 2.82
C SER A 326 23.82 -2.79 1.72
N ALA A 327 23.38 -1.89 0.85
CA ALA A 327 24.20 -1.44 -0.27
C ALA A 327 25.33 -0.50 0.21
N GLU A 328 26.59 -0.89 0.00
CA GLU A 328 27.78 -0.08 0.28
C GLU A 328 28.11 0.89 -0.86
N VAL A 329 27.11 1.66 -1.28
CA VAL A 329 27.23 2.66 -2.36
C VAL A 329 26.86 4.04 -1.87
N ASP A 330 27.38 5.06 -2.57
CA ASP A 330 27.10 6.46 -2.30
C ASP A 330 25.59 6.74 -2.26
N GLU A 331 25.19 7.64 -1.34
CA GLU A 331 23.81 8.08 -1.11
C GLU A 331 23.07 8.45 -2.41
N ARG A 332 23.76 9.08 -3.36
CA ARG A 332 23.17 9.50 -4.63
C ARG A 332 22.71 8.33 -5.49
N HIS A 333 23.46 7.24 -5.52
CA HIS A 333 23.11 6.03 -6.29
C HIS A 333 21.92 5.31 -5.64
N VAL A 334 21.92 5.21 -4.31
CA VAL A 334 20.78 4.64 -3.55
C VAL A 334 19.53 5.50 -3.75
N GLN A 335 19.65 6.83 -3.72
CA GLN A 335 18.54 7.74 -3.97
C GLN A 335 17.95 7.58 -5.38
N LYS A 336 18.80 7.47 -6.42
CA LYS A 336 18.38 7.25 -7.81
C LYS A 336 17.64 5.92 -7.96
N GLN A 337 18.25 4.82 -7.52
CA GLN A 337 17.69 3.46 -7.59
C GLN A 337 16.32 3.38 -6.90
N LEU A 338 16.22 3.97 -5.71
CA LEU A 338 14.98 3.98 -4.94
C LEU A 338 13.99 5.03 -5.47
N GLY A 339 14.43 6.01 -6.26
CA GLY A 339 13.67 7.20 -6.67
C GLY A 339 13.08 7.94 -5.47
N HIS A 340 13.91 8.24 -4.47
CA HIS A 340 13.55 9.16 -3.39
C HIS A 340 13.62 10.61 -3.89
N ALA A 341 12.58 11.40 -3.62
CA ALA A 341 12.52 12.81 -4.00
C ALA A 341 13.50 13.72 -3.23
N SER A 342 14.11 13.23 -2.13
CA SER A 342 15.10 13.97 -1.35
C SER A 342 16.10 13.02 -0.70
N ALA A 343 17.32 13.53 -0.45
CA ALA A 343 18.36 12.80 0.26
C ALA A 343 17.93 12.42 1.68
N GLU A 344 17.18 13.30 2.37
CA GLU A 344 16.67 13.03 3.72
C GLU A 344 15.89 11.70 3.81
N MET A 345 15.12 11.35 2.78
CA MET A 345 14.40 10.07 2.73
C MET A 345 15.35 8.86 2.63
N THR A 346 16.49 9.01 1.97
CA THR A 346 17.55 7.99 1.89
C THR A 346 18.31 7.87 3.21
N ARG A 347 18.66 8.99 3.86
CA ARG A 347 19.36 9.01 5.16
C ARG A 347 18.64 8.24 6.25
N ARG A 348 17.30 8.14 6.21
CA ARG A 348 16.52 7.34 7.17
C ARG A 348 16.96 5.88 7.21
N TYR A 349 17.41 5.31 6.09
CA TYR A 349 17.88 3.92 6.01
C TYR A 349 19.37 3.79 6.36
N GLN A 350 20.19 4.81 6.05
CA GLN A 350 21.64 4.83 6.32
C GLN A 350 21.98 5.10 7.80
N ARG A 351 21.14 5.86 8.53
CA ARG A 351 21.35 6.19 9.96
C ARG A 351 21.55 4.98 10.88
N ARG A 352 21.08 3.79 10.49
CA ARG A 352 21.27 2.55 11.27
C ARG A 352 22.61 1.87 10.97
N ARG A 353 23.08 1.96 9.70
CA ARG A 353 24.39 1.45 9.25
C ARG A 353 25.54 2.28 9.84
N ASP A 354 25.44 3.60 9.75
CA ASP A 354 26.55 4.50 10.08
C ASP A 354 26.56 4.96 11.55
N ARG A 355 25.64 4.44 12.39
CA ARG A 355 25.34 4.92 13.75
C ARG A 355 26.56 5.04 14.67
N PHE A 356 27.62 4.27 14.41
CA PHE A 356 28.89 4.34 15.14
C PHE A 356 30.12 4.39 14.23
N ARG A 357 29.92 4.40 12.90
CA ARG A 357 31.02 4.39 11.92
C ARG A 357 31.52 5.80 11.61
N VAL A 358 30.60 6.76 11.56
CA VAL A 358 30.88 8.20 11.50
C VAL A 358 30.37 8.81 12.79
N ASN A 359 31.19 8.75 13.84
CA ASN A 359 30.81 9.19 15.17
C ASN A 359 31.57 10.46 15.55
N LEU A 360 30.83 11.53 15.81
CA LEU A 360 31.40 12.81 16.26
C LEU A 360 32.12 12.69 17.60
N THR A 361 31.72 11.78 18.49
CA THR A 361 32.42 11.49 19.75
C THR A 361 33.84 10.97 19.46
N LYS A 362 33.96 10.00 18.55
CA LYS A 362 35.27 9.47 18.12
C LYS A 362 36.09 10.51 17.34
N ALA A 363 35.45 11.32 16.50
CA ALA A 363 36.11 12.41 15.77
C ALA A 363 36.54 13.57 16.70
N ALA A 364 35.84 13.76 17.82
CA ALA A 364 36.18 14.70 18.87
C ALA A 364 37.20 14.13 19.88
N GLY A 365 37.63 12.88 19.71
CA GLY A 365 38.63 12.23 20.57
C GLY A 365 38.12 11.82 21.96
N LEU A 366 36.81 11.64 22.13
CA LEU A 366 36.16 11.20 23.38
C LEU A 366 35.86 9.70 23.41
#